data_AF-A0A7X7J260-F1
#
_entry.id   AF-A0A7X7J260-F1
#
_cell.length_a   1.000
_cell.length_b   1.000
_cell.length_c   1.000
_cell.angle_alpha   90.00
_cell.angle_beta   90.00
_cell.angle_gamma   90.00
#
_symmetry.space_group_name_H-M   'P 1'
#
loop_
_entity.id
_entity.type
_entity.pdbx_description
1 polymer ?
#
loop_
_entity_poly.entity_id
_entity_poly.type
_entity_poly.pdbx_seq_one_letter_code
_entity_poly.pdbx_strand_id
1 'polypeptide(L)'
;MSDLSILIPARREMFLNRTIQDILDHAQGDTEVIAVIDGEERLEPEHTFRGGPEPEWRGQVTKQDDVTILRQGTVLARVVRLEQAIGQRAATNFACRMSDAKYVMKVDAHCSFDQGFDVKLLAGMQDDWTVVSIMRNLHAFDWVCPSGHRRYQGPSGPCAICGEPTMMDVVWRAKHSPQSKAYCFDAEPHFQYFAEFSKRPEGEGPLSETMSLQGSCWLLTRERYWALDISDEAFGSWGSQGIEVSVKTWLSGGRCMVNHNTWYSHLFRTQGSDFSFPYPISGNQVSHAKEQARKLFFESQWPGAVRPLSWLVERFWPVPGWTTEDRNRLRALPAQPQKEPSKGIVYYTDNRLAPEIMLACQRELLIPGLPITSVSLAPLKGFGRNIVLPEVRGVLTMFRQILAGLEASDAEIIFFAEHDVLYHPSHFEFTPPDAQQPQAVIWYNTNVWHVRSTDGHALYYEAKRTSQLCACRDVLVEHYRKRVARVETEGFSRRMGFEPGTHRRPERVDDLTSDTWQSPVSNIDIKHGRNLTPARWSPEQFRDQRNCRGWQEADGVPGWGAGPGWFTEVLRNEG
;
A
#
# COMPACT_ATOMS: atom_id res chain seq x y z
N MET A 1 -5.16 24.60 -4.06
CA MET A 1 -5.93 23.48 -3.52
C MET A 1 -4.95 22.70 -2.69
N SER A 2 -5.30 22.37 -1.45
CA SER A 2 -4.35 21.72 -0.55
C SER A 2 -4.04 20.29 -0.96
N ASP A 3 -2.83 19.82 -0.65
CA ASP A 3 -2.41 18.45 -0.93
C ASP A 3 -3.06 17.48 0.06
N LEU A 4 -3.22 17.92 1.32
CA LEU A 4 -3.75 17.15 2.44
C LEU A 4 -4.89 17.90 3.15
N SER A 5 -6.01 17.22 3.42
CA SER A 5 -7.02 17.69 4.38
C SER A 5 -7.05 16.80 5.62
N ILE A 6 -6.90 17.41 6.79
CA ILE A 6 -7.02 16.72 8.09
C ILE A 6 -8.45 16.81 8.58
N LEU A 7 -9.09 15.65 8.77
CA LEU A 7 -10.49 15.50 9.14
C LEU A 7 -10.58 15.20 10.65
N ILE A 8 -11.23 16.10 11.41
CA ILE A 8 -11.33 15.98 12.86
C ILE A 8 -12.80 15.86 13.28
N PRO A 9 -13.36 14.65 13.43
CA PRO A 9 -14.65 14.47 14.08
C PRO A 9 -14.49 14.72 15.59
N ALA A 10 -15.30 15.62 16.14
CA ALA A 10 -15.23 16.02 17.54
C ALA A 10 -16.62 16.09 18.16
N ARG A 11 -16.80 15.54 19.36
CA ARG A 11 -18.04 15.67 20.13
C ARG A 11 -17.70 15.93 21.57
N ARG A 12 -18.15 17.09 22.09
CA ARG A 12 -17.88 17.53 23.47
C ARG A 12 -16.38 17.43 23.85
N GLU A 13 -15.49 17.71 22.90
CA GLU A 13 -14.05 17.59 23.11
C GLU A 13 -13.45 18.94 23.49
N MET A 14 -12.90 19.04 24.71
CA MET A 14 -12.30 20.28 25.21
C MET A 14 -10.94 20.59 24.57
N PHE A 15 -10.23 19.57 24.05
CA PHE A 15 -8.92 19.74 23.44
C PHE A 15 -8.94 19.99 21.92
N LEU A 16 -10.12 20.17 21.31
CA LEU A 16 -10.25 20.36 19.86
C LEU A 16 -9.40 21.54 19.37
N ASN A 17 -9.58 22.72 19.96
CA ASN A 17 -8.83 23.91 19.56
C ASN A 17 -7.33 23.73 19.71
N ARG A 18 -6.88 23.01 20.75
CA ARG A 18 -5.46 22.75 20.98
C ARG A 18 -4.90 21.78 19.94
N THR A 19 -5.67 20.78 19.54
CA THR A 19 -5.31 19.85 18.46
C THR A 19 -5.22 20.57 17.12
N ILE A 20 -6.19 21.43 16.78
CA ILE A 20 -6.15 22.25 15.56
C ILE A 20 -4.90 23.15 15.58
N GLN A 21 -4.65 23.84 16.70
CA GLN A 21 -3.48 24.70 16.83
C GLN A 21 -2.17 23.93 16.62
N ASP A 22 -2.04 22.79 17.29
CA ASP A 22 -0.85 21.94 17.19
C ASP A 22 -0.61 21.49 15.74
N ILE A 23 -1.66 21.10 15.02
CA ILE A 23 -1.57 20.76 13.60
C ILE A 23 -1.05 21.96 12.78
N LEU A 24 -1.62 23.15 12.98
CA LEU A 24 -1.25 24.36 12.22
C LEU A 24 0.19 24.82 12.52
N ASP A 25 0.66 24.65 13.76
CA ASP A 25 2.02 25.03 14.17
C ASP A 25 3.07 24.05 13.63
N HIS A 26 2.72 22.76 13.53
CA HIS A 26 3.64 21.72 13.11
C HIS A 26 3.58 21.39 11.61
N ALA A 27 2.49 21.69 10.90
CA ALA A 27 2.38 21.48 9.47
C ALA A 27 3.35 22.37 8.68
N GLN A 28 3.93 21.82 7.61
CA GLN A 28 4.87 22.53 6.73
C GLN A 28 4.52 22.45 5.24
N GLY A 29 3.60 21.55 4.86
CA GLY A 29 3.07 21.41 3.51
C GLY A 29 1.81 22.24 3.27
N ASP A 30 1.19 22.03 2.11
CA ASP A 30 -0.13 22.59 1.81
C ASP A 30 -1.21 21.71 2.45
N THR A 31 -1.44 21.95 3.74
CA THR A 31 -2.34 21.19 4.60
C THR A 31 -3.49 22.09 5.09
N GLU A 32 -4.73 21.63 4.93
CA GLU A 32 -5.91 22.24 5.55
C GLU A 32 -6.49 21.36 6.67
N VAL A 33 -7.25 21.97 7.58
CA VAL A 33 -7.97 21.27 8.65
C VAL A 33 -9.48 21.45 8.49
N ILE A 34 -10.24 20.36 8.56
CA ILE A 34 -11.70 20.37 8.57
C ILE A 34 -12.16 19.66 9.84
N ALA A 35 -12.57 20.45 10.83
CA ALA A 35 -13.10 19.96 12.10
C ALA A 35 -14.63 20.00 12.09
N VAL A 36 -15.25 18.90 12.50
CA VAL A 36 -16.71 18.78 12.58
C VAL A 36 -17.11 18.56 14.03
N ILE A 37 -17.81 19.54 14.60
CA ILE A 37 -18.43 19.47 15.92
C ILE A 37 -19.78 18.76 15.79
N ASP A 38 -19.83 17.51 16.23
CA ASP A 38 -20.95 16.58 16.06
C ASP A 38 -22.03 16.78 17.16
N GLY A 39 -22.87 17.80 16.99
CA GLY A 39 -24.03 18.12 17.83
C GLY A 39 -24.05 19.53 18.45
N GLU A 40 -25.24 19.97 18.83
CA GLU A 40 -25.56 21.34 19.30
C GLU A 40 -25.03 21.71 20.69
N GLU A 41 -24.73 20.75 21.56
CA GLU A 41 -24.45 21.04 22.96
C GLU A 41 -23.16 21.88 23.09
N ARG A 42 -23.34 23.14 23.47
CA ARG A 42 -22.26 24.04 23.86
C ARG A 42 -21.45 23.38 24.96
N LEU A 43 -20.12 23.39 24.83
CA LEU A 43 -19.27 23.36 26.01
C LEU A 43 -19.67 24.60 26.81
N GLU A 44 -20.22 24.42 28.02
CA GLU A 44 -20.56 25.54 28.90
C GLU A 44 -19.35 26.50 29.02
N PRO A 45 -19.54 27.82 29.15
CA PRO A 45 -18.43 28.78 29.25
C PRO A 45 -17.40 28.43 30.34
N GLU A 46 -17.80 27.75 31.43
CA GLU A 46 -16.87 27.21 32.43
C GLU A 46 -15.88 26.14 31.91
N HIS A 47 -16.16 25.51 30.76
CA HIS A 47 -15.26 24.60 30.04
C HIS A 47 -14.41 25.32 28.98
N THR A 48 -14.62 26.62 28.76
CA THR A 48 -13.69 27.45 27.99
C THR A 48 -12.57 27.92 28.91
N PHE A 49 -11.39 27.33 28.73
CA PHE A 49 -10.09 27.84 29.16
C PHE A 49 -10.03 28.52 30.53
N ARG A 50 -10.00 27.75 31.62
CA ARG A 50 -9.32 28.20 32.85
C ARG A 50 -7.94 27.56 32.93
N GLY A 51 -6.95 28.16 32.25
CA GLY A 51 -5.52 27.84 32.50
C GLY A 51 -4.56 27.83 31.30
N GLY A 52 -5.02 27.96 30.06
CA GLY A 52 -4.14 28.11 28.89
C GLY A 52 -4.25 29.52 28.29
N PRO A 53 -3.21 30.06 27.64
CA PRO A 53 -3.36 31.28 26.85
C PRO A 53 -4.51 31.07 25.84
N GLU A 54 -5.41 32.05 25.75
CA GLU A 54 -6.39 32.07 24.66
C GLU A 54 -5.65 31.92 23.33
N PRO A 55 -6.13 31.09 22.38
CA PRO A 55 -5.53 31.05 21.05
C PRO A 55 -5.53 32.46 20.46
N GLU A 56 -4.39 32.94 19.95
CA GLU A 56 -4.25 34.30 19.39
C GLU A 56 -5.12 34.54 18.13
N TRP A 57 -5.84 33.54 17.64
CA TRP A 57 -6.55 33.59 16.37
C TRP A 57 -8.02 33.99 16.53
N ARG A 58 -8.32 35.26 16.21
CA ARG A 58 -9.68 35.70 15.85
C ARG A 58 -9.87 35.55 14.34
N GLY A 59 -10.34 34.38 13.90
CA GLY A 59 -10.78 34.17 12.51
C GLY A 59 -11.99 35.05 12.15
N GLN A 60 -12.18 35.34 10.85
CA GLN A 60 -13.39 36.01 10.37
C GLN A 60 -14.56 35.01 10.43
N VAL A 61 -15.56 35.31 11.25
CA VAL A 61 -16.82 34.55 11.31
C VAL A 61 -17.65 34.96 10.10
N THR A 62 -17.69 34.12 9.07
CA THR A 62 -18.33 34.44 7.80
C THR A 62 -19.82 34.07 7.74
N LYS A 63 -20.31 33.24 8.67
CA LYS A 63 -21.72 32.97 8.95
C LYS A 63 -21.85 32.32 10.34
N GLN A 64 -23.03 32.46 10.95
CA GLN A 64 -23.34 31.88 12.25
C GLN A 64 -22.94 30.39 12.27
N ASP A 65 -22.02 30.05 13.16
CA ASP A 65 -21.49 28.71 13.48
C ASP A 65 -20.42 28.05 12.58
N ASP A 66 -19.94 28.74 11.53
CA ASP A 66 -18.77 28.32 10.74
C ASP A 66 -17.56 29.25 10.96
N VAL A 67 -16.48 28.72 11.55
CA VAL A 67 -15.22 29.47 11.71
C VAL A 67 -14.25 29.08 10.60
N THR A 68 -13.90 30.05 9.75
CA THR A 68 -12.83 29.89 8.76
C THR A 68 -11.57 30.61 9.27
N ILE A 69 -10.49 29.85 9.45
CA ILE A 69 -9.18 30.40 9.81
C ILE A 69 -8.41 30.67 8.52
N LEU A 70 -8.01 31.93 8.32
CA LEU A 70 -7.26 32.39 7.15
C LEU A 70 -5.84 32.80 7.52
N ARG A 71 -4.86 32.48 6.67
CA ARG A 71 -3.52 33.10 6.67
C ARG A 71 -3.24 33.65 5.28
N GLN A 72 -3.08 34.97 5.17
CA GLN A 72 -2.82 35.66 3.89
C GLN A 72 -3.84 35.36 2.77
N GLY A 73 -5.11 35.12 3.13
CA GLY A 73 -6.18 34.80 2.18
C GLY A 73 -6.36 33.30 1.88
N THR A 74 -5.49 32.43 2.41
CA THR A 74 -5.62 30.96 2.29
C THR A 74 -6.38 30.39 3.49
N VAL A 75 -7.37 29.53 3.24
CA VAL A 75 -8.08 28.78 4.27
C VAL A 75 -7.16 27.72 4.86
N LEU A 76 -6.83 27.84 6.14
CA LEU A 76 -6.04 26.87 6.88
C LEU A 76 -6.91 25.90 7.69
N ALA A 77 -8.04 26.37 8.19
CA ALA A 77 -8.97 25.51 8.92
C ALA A 77 -10.42 25.95 8.72
N ARG A 78 -11.31 24.95 8.69
CA ARG A 78 -12.77 25.10 8.76
C ARG A 78 -13.27 24.34 9.96
N VAL A 79 -14.00 25.02 10.84
CA VAL A 79 -14.70 24.39 11.95
C VAL A 79 -16.19 24.51 11.67
N VAL A 80 -16.85 23.37 11.45
CA VAL A 80 -18.27 23.27 11.17
C VAL A 80 -18.98 22.64 12.35
N ARG A 81 -20.12 23.19 12.74
CA ARG A 81 -20.97 22.61 13.76
C ARG A 81 -22.21 21.98 13.13
N LEU A 82 -22.52 20.76 13.56
CA LEU A 82 -23.76 20.08 13.22
C LEU A 82 -24.78 20.27 14.33
N GLU A 83 -26.04 20.49 13.96
CA GLU A 83 -27.13 20.63 14.93
C GLU A 83 -27.37 19.33 15.69
N GLN A 84 -27.43 18.22 14.95
CA GLN A 84 -27.66 16.88 15.49
C GLN A 84 -26.38 16.06 15.44
N ALA A 85 -26.18 15.24 16.48
CA ALA A 85 -25.08 14.29 16.50
C ALA A 85 -25.37 13.12 15.53
N ILE A 86 -24.56 13.00 14.49
CA ILE A 86 -24.61 11.95 13.47
C ILE A 86 -23.56 10.85 13.70
N GLY A 87 -22.62 11.06 14.63
CA GLY A 87 -21.60 10.09 15.03
C GLY A 87 -20.28 10.25 14.28
N GLN A 88 -19.21 9.71 14.86
CA GLN A 88 -17.82 9.92 14.41
C GLN A 88 -17.60 9.59 12.94
N ARG A 89 -18.17 8.49 12.44
CA ARG A 89 -18.03 8.06 11.04
C ARG A 89 -18.71 9.00 10.07
N ALA A 90 -19.99 9.29 10.32
CA ALA A 90 -20.76 10.21 9.49
C ALA A 90 -20.17 11.63 9.53
N ALA A 91 -19.68 12.10 10.68
CA ALA A 91 -18.96 13.36 10.80
C ALA A 91 -17.63 13.37 10.03
N THR A 92 -16.89 12.25 10.01
CA THR A 92 -15.68 12.10 9.18
C THR A 92 -16.03 12.13 7.69
N ASN A 93 -17.10 11.43 7.27
CA ASN A 93 -17.61 11.46 5.90
C ASN A 93 -18.03 12.87 5.50
N PHE A 94 -18.72 13.59 6.37
CA PHE A 94 -19.12 14.98 6.16
C PHE A 94 -17.89 15.87 5.93
N ALA A 95 -16.87 15.77 6.79
CA ALA A 95 -15.62 16.50 6.63
C ALA A 95 -14.92 16.16 5.30
N CYS A 96 -14.86 14.87 4.93
CA CYS A 96 -14.25 14.41 3.68
C CYS A 96 -14.96 14.98 2.43
N ARG A 97 -16.29 15.13 2.46
CA ARG A 97 -17.06 15.74 1.36
C ARG A 97 -16.74 17.22 1.15
N MET A 98 -16.29 17.92 2.18
CA MET A 98 -15.88 19.32 2.11
C MET A 98 -14.47 19.52 1.58
N SER A 99 -13.67 18.45 1.49
CA SER A 99 -12.30 18.46 1.00
C SER A 99 -12.25 18.20 -0.50
N ASP A 100 -11.39 18.95 -1.19
CA ASP A 100 -10.97 18.73 -2.57
C ASP A 100 -9.50 18.24 -2.66
N ALA A 101 -8.87 17.93 -1.53
CA ALA A 101 -7.47 17.50 -1.50
C ALA A 101 -7.25 16.09 -2.07
N LYS A 102 -6.02 15.82 -2.55
CA LYS A 102 -5.64 14.48 -3.01
C LYS A 102 -5.62 13.48 -1.85
N TYR A 103 -5.08 13.90 -0.70
CA TYR A 103 -4.95 13.06 0.49
C TYR A 103 -5.88 13.53 1.60
N VAL A 104 -6.40 12.58 2.37
CA VAL A 104 -7.19 12.84 3.57
C VAL A 104 -6.59 12.10 4.76
N MET A 105 -6.59 12.74 5.92
CA MET A 105 -6.08 12.17 7.16
C MET A 105 -7.07 12.39 8.29
N LYS A 106 -7.63 11.31 8.84
CA LYS A 106 -8.48 11.43 10.02
C LYS A 106 -7.63 11.49 11.28
N VAL A 107 -8.00 12.36 12.22
CA VAL A 107 -7.33 12.54 13.51
C VAL A 107 -8.39 12.71 14.62
N ASP A 108 -8.16 12.12 15.80
CA ASP A 108 -8.98 12.40 16.99
C ASP A 108 -8.69 13.79 17.56
N ALA A 109 -9.71 14.44 18.13
CA ALA A 109 -9.66 15.84 18.58
C ALA A 109 -8.81 16.11 19.86
N HIS A 110 -7.89 15.21 20.21
CA HIS A 110 -6.95 15.31 21.33
C HIS A 110 -5.59 14.69 20.96
N CYS A 111 -4.98 15.23 19.90
CA CYS A 111 -3.71 14.76 19.34
C CYS A 111 -2.66 15.87 19.19
N SER A 112 -1.38 15.50 19.17
CA SER A 112 -0.25 16.39 18.91
C SER A 112 0.77 15.75 17.97
N PHE A 113 1.49 16.54 17.19
CA PHE A 113 2.27 16.08 16.03
C PHE A 113 3.75 16.49 16.08
N ASP A 114 4.57 15.73 15.36
CA ASP A 114 5.96 16.11 15.06
C ASP A 114 6.01 17.33 14.13
N GLN A 115 7.07 18.12 14.21
CA GLN A 115 7.29 19.19 13.24
C GLN A 115 7.44 18.63 11.82
N GLY A 116 6.69 19.17 10.86
CA GLY A 116 6.69 18.77 9.45
C GLY A 116 6.09 17.37 9.23
N PHE A 117 5.19 16.91 10.11
CA PHE A 117 4.64 15.56 10.04
C PHE A 117 3.94 15.27 8.70
N ASP A 118 3.25 16.26 8.14
CA ASP A 118 2.52 16.19 6.88
C ASP A 118 3.46 15.93 5.71
N VAL A 119 4.52 16.73 5.58
CA VAL A 119 5.56 16.54 4.55
C VAL A 119 6.24 15.17 4.70
N LYS A 120 6.57 14.77 5.94
CA LYS A 120 7.22 13.48 6.22
C LYS A 120 6.30 12.29 5.91
N LEU A 121 5.01 12.40 6.17
CA LEU A 121 4.02 11.35 5.86
C LEU A 121 3.82 11.21 4.36
N LEU A 122 3.73 12.33 3.63
CA LEU A 122 3.54 12.31 2.18
C LEU A 122 4.82 11.90 1.42
N ALA A 123 5.99 12.09 2.02
CA ALA A 123 7.26 11.62 1.48
C ALA A 123 7.29 10.09 1.37
N GLY A 124 7.01 9.57 0.17
CA GLY A 124 7.00 8.13 -0.13
C GLY A 124 5.61 7.49 -0.13
N MET A 125 4.55 8.28 0.06
CA MET A 125 3.17 7.81 -0.04
C MET A 125 2.90 7.17 -1.41
N GLN A 126 2.21 6.03 -1.43
CA GLN A 126 1.67 5.42 -2.65
C GLN A 126 0.14 5.52 -2.63
N ASP A 127 -0.48 5.61 -3.80
CA ASP A 127 -1.91 5.88 -3.90
C ASP A 127 -2.78 4.69 -3.43
N ASP A 128 -2.21 3.50 -3.30
CA ASP A 128 -2.81 2.27 -2.76
C ASP A 128 -2.46 2.01 -1.29
N TRP A 129 -1.83 2.97 -0.60
CA TRP A 129 -1.46 2.83 0.81
C TRP A 129 -2.46 3.52 1.75
N THR A 130 -2.58 2.95 2.94
CA THR A 130 -3.05 3.64 4.14
C THR A 130 -1.88 3.77 5.11
N VAL A 131 -1.57 4.98 5.55
CA VAL A 131 -0.36 5.29 6.32
C VAL A 131 -0.69 5.89 7.67
N VAL A 132 0.08 5.51 8.68
CA VAL A 132 0.16 6.20 9.98
C VAL A 132 1.61 6.50 10.31
N SER A 133 1.85 7.41 11.24
CA SER A 133 3.17 7.59 11.85
C SER A 133 3.31 6.76 13.13
N ILE A 134 4.49 6.78 13.75
CA ILE A 134 4.65 6.24 15.10
C ILE A 134 3.66 6.92 16.04
N MET A 135 2.93 6.13 16.84
CA MET A 135 2.02 6.65 17.85
C MET A 135 2.74 6.76 19.20
N ARG A 136 2.62 7.93 19.83
CA ARG A 136 3.08 8.22 21.20
C ARG A 136 1.88 8.45 22.12
N ASN A 137 2.12 8.38 23.43
CA ASN A 137 1.13 8.80 24.41
C ASN A 137 1.21 10.32 24.62
N LEU A 138 0.08 11.02 24.56
CA LEU A 138 0.00 12.44 24.87
C LEU A 138 -0.20 12.65 26.38
N HIS A 139 0.71 13.41 26.98
CA HIS A 139 0.54 14.04 28.29
C HIS A 139 -0.15 15.40 28.08
N ALA A 140 -1.48 15.40 28.08
CA ALA A 140 -2.28 16.57 27.80
C ALA A 140 -2.30 17.58 28.96
N PHE A 141 -2.41 17.13 30.21
CA PHE A 141 -2.54 18.01 31.37
C PHE A 141 -2.06 17.37 32.68
N ASP A 142 -1.91 18.20 33.71
CA ASP A 142 -1.80 17.81 35.11
C ASP A 142 -2.92 18.44 35.94
N TRP A 143 -3.29 17.82 37.05
CA TRP A 143 -4.10 18.43 38.10
C TRP A 143 -3.18 19.15 39.09
N VAL A 144 -3.41 20.44 39.33
CA VAL A 144 -2.57 21.30 40.17
C VAL A 144 -3.40 21.92 41.29
N CYS A 145 -2.89 21.91 42.53
CA CYS A 145 -3.54 22.57 43.67
C CYS A 145 -2.84 23.89 44.05
N PRO A 146 -3.47 24.75 44.88
CA PRO A 146 -2.87 26.01 45.33
C PRO A 146 -1.53 25.85 46.06
N SER A 147 -1.27 24.68 46.65
CA SER A 147 0.01 24.35 47.31
C SER A 147 1.11 23.92 46.34
N GLY A 148 0.85 23.89 45.02
CA GLY A 148 1.82 23.55 43.98
C GLY A 148 2.00 22.05 43.72
N HIS A 149 1.27 21.16 44.39
CA HIS A 149 1.30 19.72 44.09
C HIS A 149 0.68 19.45 42.71
N ARG A 150 1.30 18.54 41.94
CA ARG A 150 0.83 18.12 40.61
C ARG A 150 0.49 16.63 40.59
N ARG A 151 -0.58 16.26 39.90
CA ARG A 151 -0.96 14.87 39.63
C ARG A 151 -1.15 14.68 38.12
N TYR A 152 -0.54 13.65 37.57
CA TYR A 152 -0.69 13.28 36.16
C TYR A 152 -2.15 13.14 35.75
N GLN A 153 -2.48 13.46 34.49
CA GLN A 153 -3.82 13.31 33.90
C GLN A 153 -4.54 12.01 34.31
N GLY A 154 -5.83 12.14 34.56
CA GLY A 154 -6.68 11.09 35.10
C GLY A 154 -8.01 11.69 35.57
N PRO A 155 -8.84 10.91 36.30
CA PRO A 155 -10.09 11.40 36.87
C PRO A 155 -9.91 12.69 37.70
N SER A 156 -10.91 13.56 37.70
CA SER A 156 -10.89 14.74 38.58
C SER A 156 -10.97 14.35 40.05
N GLY A 157 -10.57 15.26 40.92
CA GLY A 157 -10.63 15.06 42.37
C GLY A 157 -9.66 15.95 43.13
N PRO A 158 -9.81 16.06 44.45
CA PRO A 158 -8.95 16.87 45.29
C PRO A 158 -7.49 16.41 45.25
N CYS A 159 -6.58 17.26 45.71
CA CYS A 159 -5.17 16.93 45.84
C CYS A 159 -5.00 15.77 46.84
N ALA A 160 -4.28 14.72 46.45
CA ALA A 160 -4.04 13.57 47.31
C ALA A 160 -3.14 13.87 48.52
N ILE A 161 -2.44 15.01 48.52
CA ILE A 161 -1.50 15.40 49.56
C ILE A 161 -2.13 16.40 50.54
N CYS A 162 -2.70 17.49 50.04
CA CYS A 162 -3.26 18.56 50.90
C CYS A 162 -4.79 18.60 50.95
N GLY A 163 -5.50 17.78 50.17
CA GLY A 163 -6.98 17.75 50.16
C GLY A 163 -7.65 18.93 49.43
N GLU A 164 -6.90 19.95 49.05
CA GLU A 164 -7.43 21.13 48.35
C GLU A 164 -7.95 20.80 46.94
N PRO A 165 -8.92 21.58 46.42
CA PRO A 165 -9.36 21.47 45.04
C PRO A 165 -8.21 21.56 44.05
N THR A 166 -8.28 20.79 42.96
CA THR A 166 -7.30 20.86 41.87
C THR A 166 -7.91 21.57 40.66
N MET A 167 -7.05 22.24 39.89
CA MET A 167 -7.37 22.80 38.59
C MET A 167 -6.55 22.10 37.52
N MET A 168 -7.10 22.03 36.31
CA MET A 168 -6.41 21.45 35.16
C MET A 168 -5.37 22.44 34.63
N ASP A 169 -4.13 21.98 34.50
CA ASP A 169 -3.02 22.72 33.90
C ASP A 169 -2.57 22.00 32.62
N VAL A 170 -2.75 22.64 31.47
CA VAL A 170 -2.50 22.03 30.16
C VAL A 170 -0.99 21.96 29.91
N VAL A 171 -0.45 20.75 29.84
CA VAL A 171 0.98 20.46 29.62
C VAL A 171 1.28 20.24 28.14
N TRP A 172 0.41 19.50 27.45
CA TRP A 172 0.46 19.21 26.02
C TRP A 172 1.82 18.70 25.51
N ARG A 173 2.29 17.58 26.07
CA ARG A 173 3.60 16.98 25.78
C ARG A 173 3.47 15.58 25.22
N ALA A 174 3.97 15.36 24.00
CA ALA A 174 4.14 14.02 23.45
C ALA A 174 5.22 13.24 24.23
N LYS A 175 4.85 12.14 24.88
CA LYS A 175 5.81 11.32 25.62
C LYS A 175 6.72 10.57 24.64
N HIS A 176 8.02 10.56 24.92
CA HIS A 176 8.97 9.79 24.10
C HIS A 176 8.73 8.27 24.19
N SER A 177 8.17 7.77 25.29
CA SER A 177 7.82 6.37 25.49
C SER A 177 6.48 6.25 26.26
N PRO A 178 5.62 5.27 25.92
CA PRO A 178 5.80 4.24 24.89
C PRO A 178 5.66 4.78 23.45
N GLN A 179 6.18 4.00 22.49
CA GLN A 179 5.98 4.19 21.06
C GLN A 179 5.39 2.93 20.45
N SER A 180 4.29 3.08 19.72
CA SER A 180 3.65 1.97 19.01
C SER A 180 3.90 2.12 17.50
N LYS A 181 4.40 1.06 16.88
CA LYS A 181 4.78 1.02 15.46
C LYS A 181 4.29 -0.23 14.70
N ALA A 182 3.48 -1.06 15.34
CA ALA A 182 2.85 -2.23 14.71
C ALA A 182 1.59 -2.63 15.49
N TYR A 183 0.54 -2.99 14.77
CA TYR A 183 -0.77 -3.34 15.31
C TYR A 183 -1.33 -4.56 14.59
N CYS A 184 -2.18 -5.31 15.28
CA CYS A 184 -2.93 -6.44 14.72
C CYS A 184 -4.33 -6.50 15.32
N PHE A 185 -5.04 -7.58 15.02
CA PHE A 185 -6.26 -7.96 15.69
C PHE A 185 -6.26 -9.49 15.89
N ASP A 186 -7.01 -9.98 16.87
CA ASP A 186 -7.16 -11.40 17.15
C ASP A 186 -8.37 -12.02 16.40
N ALA A 187 -8.64 -13.31 16.66
CA ALA A 187 -9.77 -14.03 16.05
C ALA A 187 -11.16 -13.52 16.49
N GLU A 188 -11.23 -12.66 17.52
CA GLU A 188 -12.47 -12.06 18.06
C GLU A 188 -12.53 -10.54 17.81
N PRO A 189 -12.55 -10.12 16.53
CA PRO A 189 -12.18 -8.78 16.02
C PRO A 189 -11.76 -7.73 17.07
N HIS A 190 -10.75 -8.04 17.90
CA HIS A 190 -10.25 -7.13 18.92
C HIS A 190 -8.89 -6.61 18.49
N PHE A 191 -8.75 -5.28 18.53
CA PHE A 191 -7.48 -4.61 18.28
C PHE A 191 -6.42 -5.02 19.31
N GLN A 192 -5.19 -5.22 18.84
CA GLN A 192 -4.02 -5.56 19.65
C GLN A 192 -2.81 -4.73 19.18
N TYR A 193 -1.92 -4.40 20.13
CA TYR A 193 -0.57 -3.93 19.80
C TYR A 193 0.32 -5.11 19.43
N PHE A 194 1.20 -4.95 18.44
CA PHE A 194 1.97 -6.07 17.88
C PHE A 194 3.48 -5.88 18.07
N ALA A 195 3.92 -5.83 19.33
CA ALA A 195 5.31 -5.53 19.68
C ALA A 195 6.31 -6.54 19.07
N GLU A 196 5.92 -7.81 18.95
CA GLU A 196 6.73 -8.89 18.39
C GLU A 196 7.01 -8.68 16.90
N PHE A 197 6.01 -8.23 16.13
CA PHE A 197 6.20 -7.93 14.70
C PHE A 197 7.21 -6.81 14.50
N SER A 198 7.17 -5.80 15.37
CA SER A 198 8.06 -4.64 15.30
C SER A 198 9.55 -4.94 15.57
N LYS A 199 9.86 -6.17 15.99
CA LYS A 199 11.22 -6.70 16.20
C LYS A 199 11.67 -7.64 15.07
N ARG A 200 10.80 -7.90 14.09
CA ARG A 200 11.15 -8.69 12.90
C ARG A 200 11.79 -7.79 11.85
N PRO A 201 12.62 -8.31 10.93
CA PRO A 201 13.18 -7.52 9.83
C PRO A 201 12.13 -6.72 9.04
N GLU A 202 10.93 -7.27 8.86
CA GLU A 202 9.79 -6.63 8.17
C GLU A 202 9.17 -5.45 8.95
N GLY A 203 9.41 -5.40 10.26
CA GLY A 203 8.97 -4.35 11.19
C GLY A 203 10.02 -3.25 11.45
N GLU A 204 11.14 -3.30 10.74
CA GLU A 204 12.28 -2.37 10.83
C GLU A 204 12.37 -1.45 9.60
N GLY A 205 13.20 -0.40 9.71
CA GLY A 205 13.41 0.57 8.65
C GLY A 205 12.57 1.85 8.77
N PRO A 206 12.73 2.81 7.83
CA PRO A 206 12.00 4.09 7.85
C PRO A 206 10.50 3.94 7.56
N LEU A 207 10.11 2.83 6.94
CA LEU A 207 8.74 2.43 6.66
C LEU A 207 8.59 0.94 6.99
N SER A 208 7.54 0.57 7.70
CA SER A 208 7.22 -0.85 7.98
C SER A 208 5.74 -1.12 7.76
N GLU A 209 5.39 -2.37 7.52
CA GLU A 209 3.97 -2.75 7.43
C GLU A 209 3.30 -2.85 8.80
N THR A 210 1.98 -2.81 8.82
CA THR A 210 1.16 -3.14 9.99
C THR A 210 -0.11 -3.88 9.57
N MET A 211 -0.52 -4.89 10.33
CA MET A 211 -1.72 -5.68 10.00
C MET A 211 -3.00 -4.88 10.24
N SER A 212 -2.99 -4.08 11.31
CA SER A 212 -4.11 -3.25 11.75
C SER A 212 -3.70 -1.81 12.00
N LEU A 213 -4.64 -0.98 12.43
CA LEU A 213 -4.46 0.39 12.89
C LEU A 213 -5.23 0.58 14.20
N GLN A 214 -4.88 1.61 14.99
CA GLN A 214 -5.62 1.90 16.23
C GLN A 214 -6.97 2.60 15.96
N GLY A 215 -7.05 3.43 14.91
CA GLY A 215 -8.27 4.14 14.49
C GLY A 215 -8.32 5.64 14.87
N SER A 216 -7.47 6.11 15.78
CA SER A 216 -7.35 7.53 16.14
C SER A 216 -6.76 8.37 15.02
N CYS A 217 -5.86 7.78 14.23
CA CYS A 217 -5.17 8.43 13.13
C CYS A 217 -5.00 7.47 11.95
N TRP A 218 -5.19 7.96 10.73
CA TRP A 218 -4.82 7.29 9.47
C TRP A 218 -4.88 8.27 8.29
N LEU A 219 -4.04 8.07 7.28
CA LEU A 219 -3.92 8.87 6.07
C LEU A 219 -4.04 7.96 4.84
N LEU A 220 -4.81 8.37 3.83
CA LEU A 220 -4.90 7.71 2.52
C LEU A 220 -5.32 8.71 1.43
N THR A 221 -5.36 8.28 0.17
CA THR A 221 -5.94 9.11 -0.89
C THR A 221 -7.45 9.26 -0.72
N ARG A 222 -7.98 10.45 -1.05
CA ARG A 222 -9.42 10.72 -1.04
C ARG A 222 -10.17 9.81 -2.01
N GLU A 223 -9.55 9.44 -3.12
CA GLU A 223 -10.11 8.46 -4.06
C GLU A 223 -10.32 7.10 -3.38
N ARG A 224 -9.29 6.55 -2.72
CA ARG A 224 -9.40 5.28 -1.97
C ARG A 224 -10.38 5.38 -0.81
N TYR A 225 -10.46 6.52 -0.13
CA TYR A 225 -11.44 6.76 0.93
C TYR A 225 -12.86 6.40 0.46
N TRP A 226 -13.27 6.95 -0.69
CA TRP A 226 -14.60 6.68 -1.24
C TRP A 226 -14.70 5.32 -1.92
N ALA A 227 -13.66 4.88 -2.64
CA ALA A 227 -13.67 3.60 -3.34
C ALA A 227 -13.77 2.39 -2.40
N LEU A 228 -13.19 2.49 -1.20
CA LEU A 228 -13.23 1.45 -0.18
C LEU A 228 -14.39 1.62 0.81
N ASP A 229 -15.17 2.70 0.69
CA ASP A 229 -16.19 3.08 1.68
C ASP A 229 -15.60 3.19 3.09
N ILE A 230 -14.52 3.95 3.24
CA ILE A 230 -13.86 4.17 4.53
C ILE A 230 -14.77 5.00 5.43
N SER A 231 -14.82 4.62 6.71
CA SER A 231 -15.80 5.16 7.67
C SER A 231 -17.24 4.80 7.32
N ASP A 232 -17.43 3.53 6.97
CA ASP A 232 -18.74 2.93 6.71
C ASP A 232 -19.69 3.12 7.89
N GLU A 233 -20.76 3.87 7.65
CA GLU A 233 -21.75 4.24 8.66
C GLU A 233 -22.56 3.03 9.16
N ALA A 234 -22.56 1.90 8.44
CA ALA A 234 -23.20 0.67 8.89
C ALA A 234 -22.55 0.09 10.17
N PHE A 235 -21.28 0.41 10.44
CA PHE A 235 -20.62 0.09 11.71
C PHE A 235 -21.18 0.90 12.89
N GLY A 236 -21.94 1.96 12.65
CA GLY A 236 -22.36 2.93 13.65
C GLY A 236 -21.24 3.88 14.07
N SER A 237 -21.45 4.63 15.16
CA SER A 237 -20.54 5.74 15.50
C SER A 237 -19.15 5.32 15.99
N TRP A 238 -19.00 4.28 16.83
CA TRP A 238 -17.73 4.00 17.50
C TRP A 238 -17.47 2.48 17.59
N GLY A 239 -16.20 2.10 17.45
CA GLY A 239 -15.73 0.71 17.50
C GLY A 239 -15.22 0.20 16.14
N SER A 240 -14.23 -0.68 16.18
CA SER A 240 -13.64 -1.38 15.02
C SER A 240 -13.10 -0.51 13.87
N GLN A 241 -13.01 0.82 13.99
CA GLN A 241 -12.55 1.70 12.90
C GLN A 241 -11.13 1.37 12.43
N GLY A 242 -10.21 1.11 13.35
CA GLY A 242 -8.86 0.68 13.00
C GLY A 242 -8.83 -0.60 12.15
N ILE A 243 -9.62 -1.62 12.54
CA ILE A 243 -9.75 -2.90 11.84
C ILE A 243 -10.42 -2.71 10.48
N GLU A 244 -11.53 -1.97 10.43
CA GLU A 244 -12.26 -1.71 9.19
C GLU A 244 -11.36 -1.06 8.14
N VAL A 245 -10.69 0.04 8.50
CA VAL A 245 -9.80 0.77 7.59
C VAL A 245 -8.67 -0.13 7.11
N SER A 246 -8.01 -0.84 8.04
CA SER A 246 -6.85 -1.66 7.69
C SER A 246 -7.22 -2.86 6.85
N VAL A 247 -8.30 -3.56 7.19
CA VAL A 247 -8.73 -4.77 6.49
C VAL A 247 -9.28 -4.42 5.11
N LYS A 248 -10.07 -3.35 4.96
CA LYS A 248 -10.49 -2.88 3.63
C LYS A 248 -9.30 -2.50 2.75
N THR A 249 -8.28 -1.85 3.32
CA THR A 249 -7.04 -1.53 2.58
C THR A 249 -6.33 -2.81 2.12
N TRP A 250 -6.08 -3.75 3.02
CA TRP A 250 -5.34 -4.99 2.70
C TRP A 250 -6.10 -5.91 1.75
N LEU A 251 -7.38 -6.14 2.01
CA LEU A 251 -8.17 -7.10 1.23
C LEU A 251 -8.50 -6.57 -0.16
N SER A 252 -8.43 -5.26 -0.42
CA SER A 252 -8.55 -4.66 -1.76
C SER A 252 -7.23 -4.55 -2.52
N GLY A 253 -6.16 -5.19 -2.03
CA GLY A 253 -4.85 -5.23 -2.68
C GLY A 253 -3.87 -4.13 -2.22
N GLY A 254 -4.33 -3.14 -1.45
CA GLY A 254 -3.49 -2.09 -0.88
C GLY A 254 -2.62 -2.55 0.29
N ARG A 255 -1.91 -1.61 0.91
CA ARG A 255 -0.99 -1.87 2.04
C ARG A 255 -1.20 -0.88 3.19
N CYS A 256 -1.11 -1.36 4.42
CA CYS A 256 -1.05 -0.49 5.60
C CYS A 256 0.40 -0.32 6.06
N MET A 257 0.85 0.93 6.14
CA MET A 257 2.23 1.28 6.45
C MET A 257 2.33 2.17 7.68
N VAL A 258 3.44 2.03 8.41
CA VAL A 258 3.86 2.93 9.48
C VAL A 258 5.11 3.67 8.99
N ASN A 259 5.07 5.00 9.02
CA ASN A 259 6.21 5.87 8.74
C ASN A 259 6.95 6.22 10.04
N HIS A 260 8.22 5.82 10.12
CA HIS A 260 9.04 5.92 11.33
C HIS A 260 9.77 7.27 11.41
N ASN A 261 9.74 8.08 10.35
CA ASN A 261 10.42 9.37 10.30
C ASN A 261 9.64 10.49 11.00
N THR A 262 8.42 10.20 11.45
CA THR A 262 7.53 11.16 12.12
C THR A 262 6.69 10.48 13.19
N TRP A 263 5.97 11.26 13.99
CA TRP A 263 5.10 10.75 15.05
C TRP A 263 3.85 11.62 15.21
N TYR A 264 2.82 10.99 15.75
CA TYR A 264 1.69 11.66 16.36
C TYR A 264 1.52 11.14 17.79
N SER A 265 0.85 11.89 18.64
CA SER A 265 0.57 11.48 20.01
C SER A 265 -0.91 11.63 20.31
N HIS A 266 -1.44 10.70 21.11
CA HIS A 266 -2.86 10.59 21.39
C HIS A 266 -3.13 10.49 22.90
N LEU A 267 -4.18 11.18 23.37
CA LEU A 267 -4.61 11.14 24.77
C LEU A 267 -5.45 9.88 25.06
N PHE A 268 -4.87 8.93 25.79
CA PHE A 268 -5.60 7.73 26.23
C PHE A 268 -6.43 7.97 27.50
N ARG A 269 -7.73 7.69 27.41
CA ARG A 269 -8.70 7.80 28.52
C ARG A 269 -9.10 6.41 29.02
N THR A 270 -8.27 5.80 29.85
CA THR A 270 -8.42 4.39 30.27
C THR A 270 -8.82 4.21 31.74
N GLN A 271 -9.10 5.30 32.47
CA GLN A 271 -9.28 5.26 33.93
C GLN A 271 -10.76 5.38 34.37
N GLY A 272 -11.70 5.58 33.45
CA GLY A 272 -13.13 5.68 33.74
C GLY A 272 -13.54 7.00 34.40
N SER A 273 -14.72 7.03 35.03
CA SER A 273 -15.32 8.24 35.61
C SER A 273 -15.48 9.36 34.56
N ASP A 274 -15.12 10.59 34.92
CA ASP A 274 -15.06 11.78 34.07
C ASP A 274 -13.83 11.82 33.15
N PHE A 275 -12.86 10.89 33.31
CA PHE A 275 -11.73 10.70 32.39
C PHE A 275 -12.01 9.55 31.40
N SER A 276 -13.13 9.70 30.70
CA SER A 276 -13.73 8.76 29.76
C SER A 276 -14.17 9.50 28.48
N PHE A 277 -14.95 8.83 27.62
CA PHE A 277 -15.66 9.49 26.53
C PHE A 277 -16.52 10.64 27.06
N PRO A 278 -16.52 11.82 26.39
CA PRO A 278 -17.26 12.99 26.85
C PRO A 278 -18.76 12.90 26.53
N TYR A 279 -19.21 11.77 26.00
CA TYR A 279 -20.59 11.43 25.67
C TYR A 279 -20.86 9.96 26.03
N PRO A 280 -22.13 9.57 26.29
CA PRO A 280 -22.46 8.18 26.58
C PRO A 280 -22.12 7.24 25.40
N ILE A 281 -21.48 6.11 25.71
CA ILE A 281 -21.27 5.00 24.77
C ILE A 281 -21.95 3.76 25.34
N SER A 282 -22.71 3.07 24.49
CA SER A 282 -23.35 1.80 24.88
C SER A 282 -22.48 0.60 24.46
N GLY A 283 -22.42 -0.43 25.31
CA GLY A 283 -21.78 -1.70 24.94
C GLY A 283 -22.42 -2.33 23.70
N ASN A 284 -23.71 -2.13 23.48
CA ASN A 284 -24.44 -2.61 22.30
C ASN A 284 -23.90 -2.01 20.99
N GLN A 285 -23.53 -0.72 20.98
CA GLN A 285 -22.91 -0.08 19.80
C GLN A 285 -21.54 -0.70 19.47
N VAL A 286 -20.73 -0.98 20.50
CA VAL A 286 -19.43 -1.64 20.33
C VAL A 286 -19.61 -3.06 19.80
N SER A 287 -20.57 -3.81 20.34
CA SER A 287 -20.90 -5.16 19.86
C SER A 287 -21.41 -5.15 18.43
N HIS A 288 -22.23 -4.18 18.05
CA HIS A 288 -22.70 -4.01 16.67
C HIS A 288 -21.53 -3.78 15.69
N ALA A 289 -20.60 -2.87 16.02
CA ALA A 289 -19.42 -2.62 15.19
C ALA A 289 -18.51 -3.86 15.04
N LYS A 290 -18.38 -4.68 16.09
CA LYS A 290 -17.66 -5.96 16.03
C LYS A 290 -18.39 -6.99 15.16
N GLU A 291 -19.72 -7.03 15.23
CA GLU A 291 -20.51 -7.94 14.42
C GLU A 291 -20.46 -7.56 12.93
N GLN A 292 -20.48 -6.26 12.61
CA GLN A 292 -20.23 -5.81 11.23
C GLN A 292 -18.82 -6.20 10.75
N ALA A 293 -17.79 -6.02 11.58
CA ALA A 293 -16.43 -6.48 11.24
C ALA A 293 -16.38 -7.99 10.98
N ARG A 294 -17.04 -8.79 11.84
CA ARG A 294 -17.11 -10.24 11.73
C ARG A 294 -17.78 -10.64 10.41
N LYS A 295 -18.98 -10.13 10.16
CA LYS A 295 -19.75 -10.40 8.95
C LYS A 295 -18.95 -10.07 7.69
N LEU A 296 -18.41 -8.85 7.61
CA LEU A 296 -17.73 -8.38 6.40
C LEU A 296 -16.42 -9.11 6.15
N PHE A 297 -15.61 -9.33 7.19
CA PHE A 297 -14.23 -9.78 6.99
C PHE A 297 -13.99 -11.23 7.39
N PHE A 298 -14.54 -11.67 8.53
CA PHE A 298 -14.29 -13.01 9.08
C PHE A 298 -15.21 -14.07 8.46
N GLU A 299 -16.38 -13.66 7.99
CA GLU A 299 -17.28 -14.50 7.19
C GLU A 299 -17.11 -14.24 5.69
N SER A 300 -16.09 -13.46 5.32
CA SER A 300 -15.71 -13.18 3.94
C SER A 300 -16.88 -12.59 3.13
N GLN A 301 -17.68 -11.65 3.66
CA GLN A 301 -18.84 -11.08 2.94
C GLN A 301 -18.59 -9.69 2.32
N TRP A 302 -17.38 -9.14 2.47
CA TRP A 302 -17.07 -7.83 1.91
C TRP A 302 -16.80 -7.92 0.40
N PRO A 303 -17.61 -7.26 -0.46
CA PRO A 303 -17.53 -7.40 -1.92
C PRO A 303 -16.26 -6.77 -2.53
N GLY A 304 -15.58 -5.87 -1.81
CA GLY A 304 -14.35 -5.22 -2.27
C GLY A 304 -13.08 -6.07 -2.13
N ALA A 305 -13.19 -7.30 -1.60
CA ALA A 305 -12.05 -8.16 -1.34
C ALA A 305 -11.52 -8.84 -2.63
N VAL A 306 -10.26 -8.58 -2.98
CA VAL A 306 -9.45 -9.33 -3.96
C VAL A 306 -8.54 -10.37 -3.28
N ARG A 307 -8.32 -10.23 -1.97
CA ARG A 307 -7.59 -11.19 -1.12
C ARG A 307 -8.50 -11.71 0.00
N PRO A 308 -8.39 -12.99 0.40
CA PRO A 308 -9.14 -13.50 1.55
C PRO A 308 -8.50 -13.06 2.88
N LEU A 309 -9.25 -13.09 3.99
CA LEU A 309 -8.70 -12.78 5.32
C LEU A 309 -7.56 -13.74 5.73
N SER A 310 -7.60 -14.99 5.28
CA SER A 310 -6.50 -15.96 5.48
C SER A 310 -5.16 -15.44 4.96
N TRP A 311 -5.15 -14.79 3.79
CA TRP A 311 -3.95 -14.17 3.23
C TRP A 311 -3.38 -13.11 4.17
N LEU A 312 -4.23 -12.24 4.73
CA LEU A 312 -3.79 -11.18 5.64
C LEU A 312 -3.20 -11.77 6.93
N VAL A 313 -3.88 -12.74 7.54
CA VAL A 313 -3.40 -13.41 8.76
C VAL A 313 -2.07 -14.12 8.50
N GLU A 314 -1.92 -14.76 7.33
CA GLU A 314 -0.70 -15.47 6.95
C GLU A 314 0.48 -14.53 6.65
N ARG A 315 0.22 -13.37 6.05
CA ARG A 315 1.24 -12.35 5.79
C ARG A 315 1.94 -11.91 7.08
N PHE A 316 1.21 -11.83 8.18
CA PHE A 316 1.72 -11.36 9.47
C PHE A 316 2.02 -12.51 10.46
N TRP A 317 1.85 -13.76 10.04
CA TRP A 317 1.95 -14.92 10.91
C TRP A 317 3.33 -15.06 11.58
N PRO A 318 3.43 -15.45 12.86
CA PRO A 318 2.33 -15.69 13.81
C PRO A 318 1.73 -14.37 14.33
N VAL A 319 0.41 -14.33 14.52
CA VAL A 319 -0.33 -13.16 15.01
C VAL A 319 -0.89 -13.43 16.42
N PRO A 320 -0.71 -12.54 17.41
CA PRO A 320 -1.29 -12.66 18.74
C PRO A 320 -2.81 -12.91 18.70
N GLY A 321 -3.27 -13.90 19.46
CA GLY A 321 -4.69 -14.25 19.55
C GLY A 321 -5.24 -15.07 18.37
N TRP A 322 -4.39 -15.54 17.46
CA TRP A 322 -4.77 -16.50 16.40
C TRP A 322 -4.15 -17.87 16.63
N THR A 323 -4.95 -18.93 16.43
CA THR A 323 -4.48 -20.33 16.47
C THR A 323 -4.28 -20.92 15.08
N THR A 324 -3.61 -22.08 15.00
CA THR A 324 -3.47 -22.79 13.71
C THR A 324 -4.82 -23.27 13.20
N GLU A 325 -5.72 -23.64 14.11
CA GLU A 325 -7.11 -24.01 13.86
C GLU A 325 -7.89 -22.84 13.24
N ASP A 326 -7.76 -21.63 13.79
CA ASP A 326 -8.40 -20.43 13.23
C ASP A 326 -7.89 -20.14 11.81
N ARG A 327 -6.58 -20.23 11.60
CA ARG A 327 -5.97 -20.04 10.28
C ARG A 327 -6.48 -21.09 9.27
N ASN A 328 -6.58 -22.35 9.67
CA ASN A 328 -7.11 -23.42 8.83
C ASN A 328 -8.61 -23.23 8.54
N ARG A 329 -9.39 -22.74 9.51
CA ARG A 329 -10.79 -22.36 9.32
C ARG A 329 -10.92 -21.26 8.28
N LEU A 330 -10.09 -20.22 8.34
CA LEU A 330 -10.10 -19.14 7.34
C LEU A 330 -9.76 -19.64 5.94
N ARG A 331 -8.80 -20.57 5.81
CA ARG A 331 -8.46 -21.21 4.52
C ARG A 331 -9.61 -22.02 3.93
N ALA A 332 -10.44 -22.60 4.79
CA ALA A 332 -11.56 -23.45 4.38
C ALA A 332 -12.83 -22.65 4.06
N LEU A 333 -12.86 -21.34 4.34
CA LEU A 333 -13.98 -20.50 3.91
C LEU A 333 -14.08 -20.54 2.38
N PRO A 334 -15.31 -20.58 1.83
CA PRO A 334 -15.47 -20.50 0.39
C PRO A 334 -14.81 -19.21 -0.09
N ALA A 335 -13.95 -19.34 -1.10
CA ALA A 335 -13.50 -18.16 -1.81
C ALA A 335 -14.77 -17.41 -2.23
N GLN A 336 -14.85 -16.11 -1.88
CA GLN A 336 -15.79 -15.22 -2.55
C GLN A 336 -15.63 -15.44 -4.06
N PRO A 337 -16.66 -15.22 -4.90
CA PRO A 337 -16.46 -15.09 -6.34
C PRO A 337 -15.48 -13.93 -6.55
N GLN A 338 -14.20 -14.25 -6.49
CA GLN A 338 -13.13 -13.29 -6.61
C GLN A 338 -13.17 -12.87 -8.06
N LYS A 339 -13.28 -11.57 -8.26
CA LYS A 339 -12.92 -10.99 -9.54
C LYS A 339 -11.59 -11.61 -9.94
N GLU A 340 -11.53 -12.20 -11.13
CA GLU A 340 -10.26 -12.73 -11.62
C GLU A 340 -9.21 -11.61 -11.52
N PRO A 341 -8.03 -11.91 -10.95
CA PRO A 341 -7.00 -10.91 -10.74
C PRO A 341 -6.68 -10.26 -12.08
N SER A 342 -6.63 -8.93 -12.07
CA SER A 342 -6.32 -8.17 -13.27
C SER A 342 -4.92 -8.52 -13.79
N LYS A 343 -4.80 -8.72 -15.10
CA LYS A 343 -3.54 -9.07 -15.78
C LYS A 343 -3.04 -7.89 -16.58
N GLY A 344 -1.74 -7.68 -16.61
CA GLY A 344 -1.10 -6.64 -17.41
C GLY A 344 0.28 -7.06 -17.92
N ILE A 345 0.77 -6.32 -18.90
CA ILE A 345 2.06 -6.57 -19.56
C ILE A 345 3.00 -5.42 -19.23
N VAL A 346 4.17 -5.75 -18.68
CA VAL A 346 5.30 -4.82 -18.58
C VAL A 346 6.26 -5.11 -19.73
N TYR A 347 6.22 -4.23 -20.71
CA TYR A 347 7.06 -4.30 -21.90
C TYR A 347 8.29 -3.41 -21.74
N TYR A 348 9.48 -3.90 -22.07
CA TYR A 348 10.71 -3.12 -21.99
C TYR A 348 11.59 -3.27 -23.24
N THR A 349 12.15 -2.15 -23.70
CA THR A 349 12.92 -2.07 -24.95
C THR A 349 14.04 -1.05 -24.87
N ASP A 350 15.19 -1.35 -25.47
CA ASP A 350 16.26 -0.37 -25.67
C ASP A 350 16.13 0.43 -26.99
N ASN A 351 15.05 0.16 -27.76
CA ASN A 351 14.75 0.74 -29.07
C ASN A 351 15.80 0.46 -30.18
N ARG A 352 16.66 -0.56 -30.03
CA ARG A 352 17.70 -0.90 -31.02
C ARG A 352 17.38 -2.08 -31.93
N LEU A 353 16.20 -2.66 -31.76
CA LEU A 353 15.70 -3.77 -32.56
C LEU A 353 15.37 -3.30 -33.98
N ALA A 354 15.53 -4.19 -34.96
CA ALA A 354 15.12 -3.90 -36.34
C ALA A 354 13.61 -3.60 -36.37
N PRO A 355 13.15 -2.60 -37.15
CA PRO A 355 11.73 -2.24 -37.19
C PRO A 355 10.82 -3.41 -37.52
N GLU A 356 11.19 -4.29 -38.46
CA GLU A 356 10.35 -5.45 -38.81
C GLU A 356 10.13 -6.41 -37.62
N ILE A 357 11.15 -6.65 -36.80
CA ILE A 357 11.04 -7.54 -35.64
C ILE A 357 10.23 -6.88 -34.54
N MET A 358 10.52 -5.59 -34.26
CA MET A 358 9.80 -4.85 -33.22
C MET A 358 8.30 -4.77 -33.51
N LEU A 359 7.92 -4.49 -34.76
CA LEU A 359 6.52 -4.44 -35.16
C LEU A 359 5.84 -5.81 -35.06
N ALA A 360 6.50 -6.89 -35.47
CA ALA A 360 5.97 -8.24 -35.32
C ALA A 360 5.74 -8.59 -33.85
N CYS A 361 6.71 -8.35 -32.97
CA CYS A 361 6.56 -8.59 -31.53
C CYS A 361 5.45 -7.75 -30.90
N GLN A 362 5.36 -6.45 -31.24
CA GLN A 362 4.32 -5.57 -30.72
C GLN A 362 2.93 -6.00 -31.19
N ARG A 363 2.78 -6.45 -32.44
CA ARG A 363 1.51 -6.95 -32.97
C ARG A 363 0.97 -8.11 -32.13
N GLU A 364 1.79 -9.13 -31.88
CA GLU A 364 1.37 -10.30 -31.08
C GLU A 364 0.96 -9.91 -29.65
N LEU A 365 1.64 -8.92 -29.05
CA LEU A 365 1.32 -8.41 -27.71
C LEU A 365 0.00 -7.64 -27.63
N LEU A 366 -0.54 -7.14 -28.74
CA LEU A 366 -1.82 -6.43 -28.77
C LEU A 366 -3.02 -7.38 -28.84
N ILE A 367 -2.84 -8.59 -29.38
CA ILE A 367 -3.91 -9.58 -29.59
C ILE A 367 -4.65 -9.97 -28.29
N PRO A 368 -3.99 -10.20 -27.14
CA PRO A 368 -4.66 -10.57 -25.89
C PRO A 368 -5.57 -9.47 -25.31
N GLY A 369 -5.45 -8.22 -25.78
CA GLY A 369 -6.24 -7.09 -25.26
C GLY A 369 -5.90 -6.69 -23.82
N LEU A 370 -4.75 -7.12 -23.28
CA LEU A 370 -4.31 -6.76 -21.93
C LEU A 370 -3.72 -5.34 -21.88
N PRO A 371 -3.85 -4.63 -20.75
CA PRO A 371 -3.19 -3.34 -20.56
C PRO A 371 -1.66 -3.50 -20.63
N ILE A 372 -1.01 -2.66 -21.44
CA ILE A 372 0.44 -2.65 -21.63
C ILE A 372 1.01 -1.39 -20.99
N THR A 373 1.94 -1.56 -20.05
CA THR A 373 2.84 -0.49 -19.61
C THR A 373 4.18 -0.70 -20.30
N SER A 374 4.53 0.19 -21.23
CA SER A 374 5.75 0.07 -22.03
C SER A 374 6.82 1.02 -21.51
N VAL A 375 8.04 0.53 -21.36
CA VAL A 375 9.17 1.35 -20.89
C VAL A 375 10.32 1.27 -21.88
N SER A 376 10.77 2.43 -22.35
CA SER A 376 11.65 2.56 -23.52
C SER A 376 12.72 3.62 -23.32
N LEU A 377 13.81 3.53 -24.09
CA LEU A 377 14.86 4.57 -24.12
C LEU A 377 14.61 5.65 -25.18
N ALA A 378 13.63 5.43 -26.06
CA ALA A 378 13.11 6.41 -27.00
C ALA A 378 11.57 6.26 -27.11
N PRO A 379 10.83 7.34 -27.44
CA PRO A 379 9.37 7.32 -27.48
C PRO A 379 8.78 6.21 -28.36
N LEU A 380 7.80 5.49 -27.83
CA LEU A 380 6.97 4.56 -28.59
C LEU A 380 5.60 5.17 -28.83
N LYS A 381 5.21 5.34 -30.10
CA LYS A 381 3.89 5.87 -30.45
C LYS A 381 2.85 4.75 -30.50
N GLY A 382 1.76 4.91 -29.76
CA GLY A 382 0.58 4.05 -29.86
C GLY A 382 0.73 2.65 -29.25
N PHE A 383 1.72 2.42 -28.38
CA PHE A 383 1.96 1.11 -27.77
C PHE A 383 1.86 1.15 -26.24
N GLY A 384 0.63 0.98 -25.74
CA GLY A 384 0.33 1.02 -24.30
C GLY A 384 0.59 2.38 -23.65
N ARG A 385 0.69 2.39 -22.31
CA ARG A 385 1.17 3.54 -21.52
C ARG A 385 2.69 3.58 -21.60
N ASN A 386 3.23 4.47 -22.45
CA ASN A 386 4.67 4.57 -22.66
C ASN A 386 5.37 5.49 -21.65
N ILE A 387 6.41 4.96 -20.99
CA ILE A 387 7.33 5.67 -20.11
C ILE A 387 8.69 5.69 -20.80
N VAL A 388 9.23 6.89 -21.01
CA VAL A 388 10.55 7.06 -21.64
C VAL A 388 11.57 7.35 -20.55
N LEU A 389 12.55 6.45 -20.39
CA LEU A 389 13.68 6.67 -19.49
C LEU A 389 14.84 7.31 -20.27
N PRO A 390 15.35 8.49 -19.86
CA PRO A 390 16.47 9.15 -20.52
C PRO A 390 17.81 8.51 -20.10
N GLU A 391 17.94 7.20 -20.35
CA GLU A 391 19.11 6.40 -19.98
C GLU A 391 19.76 5.75 -21.20
N VAL A 392 20.96 5.21 -21.01
CA VAL A 392 21.69 4.45 -22.03
C VAL A 392 21.50 2.96 -21.83
N ARG A 393 21.55 2.18 -22.92
CA ARG A 393 21.43 0.71 -22.86
C ARG A 393 22.41 0.11 -21.84
N GLY A 394 21.88 -0.72 -20.93
CA GLY A 394 22.66 -1.44 -19.94
C GLY A 394 21.81 -2.38 -19.09
N VAL A 395 22.46 -3.25 -18.30
CA VAL A 395 21.75 -4.21 -17.42
C VAL A 395 20.99 -3.49 -16.31
N LEU A 396 21.61 -2.49 -15.66
CA LEU A 396 20.93 -1.67 -14.65
C LEU A 396 19.74 -0.93 -15.25
N THR A 397 19.92 -0.34 -16.43
CA THR A 397 18.84 0.35 -17.15
C THR A 397 17.68 -0.59 -17.46
N MET A 398 17.94 -1.83 -17.90
CA MET A 398 16.88 -2.83 -18.07
C MET A 398 16.11 -3.09 -16.76
N PHE A 399 16.79 -3.21 -15.62
CA PHE A 399 16.13 -3.37 -14.33
C PHE A 399 15.31 -2.14 -13.92
N ARG A 400 15.79 -0.93 -14.22
CA ARG A 400 15.04 0.32 -14.00
C ARG A 400 13.83 0.42 -14.92
N GLN A 401 13.93 -0.04 -16.17
CA GLN A 401 12.80 -0.12 -17.09
C GLN A 401 11.71 -1.04 -16.56
N ILE A 402 12.10 -2.23 -16.10
CA ILE A 402 11.17 -3.18 -15.46
C ILE A 402 10.53 -2.55 -14.22
N LEU A 403 11.33 -1.97 -13.32
CA LEU A 403 10.81 -1.35 -12.10
C LEU A 403 9.83 -0.21 -12.38
N ALA A 404 10.17 0.70 -13.30
CA ALA A 404 9.28 1.80 -13.68
C ALA A 404 7.96 1.29 -14.27
N GLY A 405 8.00 0.22 -15.07
CA GLY A 405 6.81 -0.39 -15.64
C GLY A 405 5.94 -1.08 -14.58
N LEU A 406 6.57 -1.76 -13.62
CA LEU A 406 5.89 -2.36 -12.47
C LEU A 406 5.20 -1.31 -11.60
N GLU A 407 5.90 -0.23 -11.24
CA GLU A 407 5.35 0.83 -10.39
C GLU A 407 4.20 1.58 -11.06
N ALA A 408 4.24 1.74 -12.39
CA ALA A 408 3.20 2.44 -13.13
C ALA A 408 2.01 1.57 -13.58
N SER A 409 2.12 0.25 -13.51
CA SER A 409 1.02 -0.67 -13.83
C SER A 409 0.06 -0.79 -12.65
N ASP A 410 -1.25 -0.84 -12.92
CA ASP A 410 -2.29 -1.07 -11.91
C ASP A 410 -2.75 -2.55 -11.85
N ALA A 411 -2.21 -3.41 -12.72
CA ALA A 411 -2.57 -4.82 -12.77
C ALA A 411 -2.00 -5.62 -11.59
N GLU A 412 -2.76 -6.60 -11.10
CA GLU A 412 -2.39 -7.47 -9.98
C GLU A 412 -1.38 -8.54 -10.39
N ILE A 413 -1.52 -9.08 -11.60
CA ILE A 413 -0.60 -10.05 -12.21
C ILE A 413 0.10 -9.39 -13.37
N ILE A 414 1.43 -9.52 -13.41
CA ILE A 414 2.27 -8.95 -14.45
C ILE A 414 2.96 -10.04 -15.24
N PHE A 415 2.86 -9.94 -16.56
CA PHE A 415 3.70 -10.66 -17.52
C PHE A 415 4.83 -9.75 -18.00
N PHE A 416 6.05 -10.29 -18.04
CA PHE A 416 7.17 -9.58 -18.65
C PHE A 416 7.18 -9.81 -20.15
N ALA A 417 7.43 -8.73 -20.90
CA ALA A 417 7.59 -8.77 -22.34
C ALA A 417 8.89 -8.09 -22.80
N GLU A 418 9.83 -8.87 -23.34
CA GLU A 418 11.00 -8.33 -24.03
C GLU A 418 10.64 -7.99 -25.48
N HIS A 419 11.36 -7.01 -26.04
CA HIS A 419 11.06 -6.48 -27.37
C HIS A 419 11.30 -7.42 -28.54
N ASP A 420 12.07 -8.49 -28.34
CA ASP A 420 12.57 -9.45 -29.32
C ASP A 420 11.95 -10.84 -29.12
N VAL A 421 10.75 -10.89 -28.55
CA VAL A 421 10.00 -12.12 -28.31
C VAL A 421 8.60 -12.03 -28.94
N LEU A 422 8.21 -13.04 -29.71
CA LEU A 422 6.84 -13.24 -30.17
C LEU A 422 6.09 -14.06 -29.11
N TYR A 423 5.16 -13.41 -28.43
CA TYR A 423 4.34 -14.04 -27.39
C TYR A 423 3.02 -14.50 -28.02
N HIS A 424 2.75 -15.81 -28.00
CA HIS A 424 1.44 -16.29 -28.43
C HIS A 424 0.37 -15.88 -27.40
N PRO A 425 -0.87 -15.53 -27.80
CA PRO A 425 -1.91 -15.09 -26.87
C PRO A 425 -2.17 -16.04 -25.69
N SER A 426 -2.06 -17.35 -25.93
CA SER A 426 -2.21 -18.38 -24.89
C SER A 426 -1.17 -18.30 -23.76
N HIS A 427 -0.09 -17.54 -23.92
CA HIS A 427 0.85 -17.24 -22.84
C HIS A 427 0.18 -16.46 -21.70
N PHE A 428 -0.72 -15.55 -22.05
CA PHE A 428 -1.36 -14.62 -21.14
C PHE A 428 -2.64 -15.16 -20.48
N GLU A 429 -3.12 -16.32 -20.95
CA GLU A 429 -4.25 -17.04 -20.34
C GLU A 429 -3.88 -17.60 -18.96
N PHE A 430 -2.59 -17.79 -18.67
CA PHE A 430 -2.12 -18.31 -17.39
C PHE A 430 -2.51 -17.41 -16.21
N THR A 431 -2.92 -18.01 -15.10
CA THR A 431 -3.13 -17.34 -13.81
C THR A 431 -2.32 -18.11 -12.77
N PRO A 432 -1.37 -17.47 -12.06
CA PRO A 432 -0.63 -18.14 -10.99
C PRO A 432 -1.59 -18.75 -9.95
N PRO A 433 -1.47 -20.06 -9.64
CA PRO A 433 -2.37 -20.73 -8.68
C PRO A 433 -2.21 -20.20 -7.25
N ASP A 434 -1.13 -19.49 -6.99
CA ASP A 434 -0.74 -18.87 -5.74
C ASP A 434 -0.82 -17.33 -5.80
N ALA A 435 -1.49 -16.76 -6.80
CA ALA A 435 -1.63 -15.30 -6.95
C ALA A 435 -2.19 -14.62 -5.69
N GLN A 436 -2.91 -15.37 -4.88
CA GLN A 436 -3.56 -14.94 -3.66
C GLN A 436 -2.91 -15.50 -2.40
N GLN A 437 -1.68 -16.00 -2.48
CA GLN A 437 -0.88 -16.43 -1.32
C GLN A 437 0.12 -15.33 -0.93
N PRO A 438 0.46 -15.18 0.37
CA PRO A 438 1.41 -14.15 0.80
C PRO A 438 2.85 -14.40 0.33
N GLN A 439 3.18 -15.65 0.03
CA GLN A 439 4.50 -16.10 -0.43
C GLN A 439 4.46 -16.50 -1.91
N ALA A 440 3.74 -15.74 -2.75
CA ALA A 440 3.60 -16.06 -4.15
C ALA A 440 4.97 -16.22 -4.84
N VAL A 441 5.10 -17.27 -5.63
CA VAL A 441 6.30 -17.68 -6.35
C VAL A 441 6.37 -16.99 -7.71
N ILE A 442 7.56 -17.00 -8.28
CA ILE A 442 7.78 -16.50 -9.64
C ILE A 442 7.53 -17.62 -10.64
N TRP A 443 6.61 -17.42 -11.57
CA TRP A 443 6.32 -18.42 -12.60
C TRP A 443 7.11 -18.13 -13.87
N TYR A 444 7.49 -19.19 -14.59
CA TYR A 444 8.12 -19.08 -15.91
C TYR A 444 7.46 -19.96 -16.97
N ASN A 445 7.10 -19.38 -18.12
CA ASN A 445 6.72 -20.18 -19.28
C ASN A 445 7.96 -20.84 -19.87
N THR A 446 7.95 -22.17 -19.93
CA THR A 446 9.07 -22.95 -20.48
C THR A 446 8.82 -23.43 -21.90
N ASN A 447 7.62 -23.25 -22.45
CA ASN A 447 7.31 -23.59 -23.84
C ASN A 447 7.78 -22.48 -24.79
N VAL A 448 9.10 -22.39 -25.01
CA VAL A 448 9.73 -21.27 -25.72
C VAL A 448 10.87 -21.73 -26.60
N TRP A 449 10.73 -21.47 -27.90
CA TRP A 449 11.76 -21.73 -28.91
C TRP A 449 12.65 -20.52 -29.10
N HIS A 450 13.95 -20.73 -29.26
CA HIS A 450 14.88 -19.73 -29.76
C HIS A 450 14.92 -19.81 -31.27
N VAL A 451 14.83 -18.69 -31.96
CA VAL A 451 14.89 -18.68 -33.43
C VAL A 451 15.95 -17.71 -33.91
N ARG A 452 16.87 -18.20 -34.73
CA ARG A 452 17.91 -17.36 -35.34
C ARG A 452 17.28 -16.57 -36.49
N SER A 453 17.29 -15.25 -36.37
CA SER A 453 16.63 -14.37 -37.35
C SER A 453 17.19 -14.45 -38.77
N THR A 454 18.44 -14.89 -38.96
CA THR A 454 19.09 -14.90 -40.27
C THR A 454 18.67 -16.06 -41.17
N ASP A 455 18.25 -17.19 -40.60
CA ASP A 455 17.93 -18.41 -41.36
C ASP A 455 16.71 -19.17 -40.83
N GLY A 456 16.11 -18.73 -39.71
CA GLY A 456 14.94 -19.38 -39.12
C GLY A 456 15.25 -20.68 -38.41
N HIS A 457 16.53 -21.01 -38.16
CA HIS A 457 16.89 -22.19 -37.38
C HIS A 457 16.36 -22.07 -35.96
N ALA A 458 15.58 -23.05 -35.53
CA ALA A 458 14.87 -23.06 -34.26
C ALA A 458 15.48 -24.07 -33.29
N LEU A 459 15.56 -23.69 -32.02
CA LEU A 459 16.13 -24.48 -30.94
C LEU A 459 15.23 -24.42 -29.70
N TYR A 460 14.90 -25.57 -29.14
CA TYR A 460 14.19 -25.70 -27.88
C TYR A 460 15.05 -26.40 -26.83
N TYR A 461 14.97 -25.89 -25.60
CA TYR A 461 15.42 -26.56 -24.38
C TYR A 461 14.72 -25.90 -23.19
N GLU A 462 14.50 -26.68 -22.14
CA GLU A 462 13.84 -26.20 -20.92
C GLU A 462 14.72 -25.17 -20.20
N ALA A 463 14.23 -23.93 -20.09
CA ALA A 463 14.89 -22.90 -19.30
C ALA A 463 13.90 -21.86 -18.77
N LYS A 464 14.15 -21.40 -17.55
CA LYS A 464 13.53 -20.19 -17.00
C LYS A 464 14.23 -18.97 -17.58
N ARG A 465 13.47 -17.99 -18.06
CA ARG A 465 13.98 -16.77 -18.72
C ARG A 465 13.19 -15.57 -18.22
N THR A 466 13.88 -14.47 -17.93
CA THR A 466 13.23 -13.27 -17.39
C THR A 466 12.13 -12.74 -18.31
N SER A 467 12.28 -12.84 -19.63
CA SER A 467 11.25 -12.50 -20.61
C SER A 467 10.01 -13.39 -20.59
N GLN A 468 9.99 -14.48 -19.83
CA GLN A 468 8.89 -15.46 -19.79
C GLN A 468 8.20 -15.50 -18.43
N LEU A 469 8.47 -14.48 -17.62
CA LEU A 469 8.06 -14.39 -16.22
C LEU A 469 6.60 -13.93 -16.11
N CYS A 470 5.86 -14.57 -15.20
CA CYS A 470 4.58 -14.11 -14.69
C CYS A 470 4.57 -14.17 -13.15
N ALA A 471 4.14 -13.10 -12.47
CA ALA A 471 3.97 -13.11 -11.02
C ALA A 471 3.07 -11.94 -10.55
N CYS A 472 2.72 -11.95 -9.27
CA CYS A 472 2.03 -10.84 -8.62
C CYS A 472 2.89 -9.56 -8.65
N ARG A 473 2.28 -8.43 -9.00
CA ARG A 473 2.94 -7.14 -9.12
C ARG A 473 3.71 -6.77 -7.86
N ASP A 474 3.11 -6.91 -6.68
CA ASP A 474 3.73 -6.50 -5.41
C ASP A 474 5.03 -7.25 -5.12
N VAL A 475 5.05 -8.55 -5.40
CA VAL A 475 6.24 -9.40 -5.27
C VAL A 475 7.35 -8.91 -6.20
N LEU A 476 6.98 -8.57 -7.45
CA LEU A 476 7.93 -8.06 -8.44
C LEU A 476 8.43 -6.66 -8.09
N VAL A 477 7.57 -5.74 -7.64
CA VAL A 477 7.96 -4.39 -7.21
C VAL A 477 8.96 -4.49 -6.07
N GLU A 478 8.68 -5.31 -5.05
CA GLU A 478 9.59 -5.50 -3.92
C GLU A 478 10.95 -6.06 -4.37
N HIS A 479 10.94 -7.11 -5.20
CA HIS A 479 12.16 -7.70 -5.77
C HIS A 479 12.98 -6.68 -6.55
N TYR A 480 12.35 -5.95 -7.48
CA TYR A 480 13.06 -5.04 -8.38
C TYR A 480 13.52 -3.76 -7.68
N ARG A 481 12.83 -3.28 -6.65
CA ARG A 481 13.35 -2.21 -5.77
C ARG A 481 14.65 -2.64 -5.09
N LYS A 482 14.68 -3.82 -4.47
CA LYS A 482 15.90 -4.38 -3.84
C LYS A 482 17.00 -4.58 -4.87
N ARG A 483 16.66 -5.13 -6.04
CA ARG A 483 17.61 -5.39 -7.14
C ARG A 483 18.24 -4.10 -7.66
N VAL A 484 17.44 -3.09 -7.99
CA VAL A 484 17.94 -1.81 -8.51
C VAL A 484 18.86 -1.15 -7.49
N ALA A 485 18.41 -0.99 -6.24
CA ALA A 485 19.21 -0.37 -5.18
C ALA A 485 20.56 -1.10 -4.96
N ARG A 486 20.54 -2.44 -5.00
CA ARG A 486 21.76 -3.24 -4.87
C ARG A 486 22.70 -3.08 -6.06
N VAL A 487 22.20 -3.15 -7.29
CA VAL A 487 23.03 -3.01 -8.50
C VAL A 487 23.60 -1.60 -8.64
N GLU A 488 22.87 -0.57 -8.19
CA GLU A 488 23.38 0.80 -8.10
C GLU A 488 24.57 0.92 -7.14
N THR A 489 24.52 0.20 -6.01
CA THR A 489 25.54 0.28 -4.96
C THR A 489 26.74 -0.64 -5.23
N GLU A 490 26.49 -1.86 -5.67
CA GLU A 490 27.50 -2.94 -5.77
C GLU A 490 27.94 -3.23 -7.21
N GLY A 491 27.20 -2.72 -8.21
CA GLY A 491 27.34 -3.14 -9.60
C GLY A 491 26.65 -4.48 -9.90
N PHE A 492 26.45 -4.78 -11.19
CA PHE A 492 25.82 -6.02 -11.61
C PHE A 492 26.80 -7.20 -11.59
N SER A 493 26.38 -8.32 -11.00
CA SER A 493 27.11 -9.59 -11.02
C SER A 493 26.22 -10.72 -11.55
N ARG A 494 26.72 -11.50 -12.52
CA ARG A 494 26.02 -12.70 -13.02
C ARG A 494 25.77 -13.76 -11.94
N ARG A 495 26.42 -13.66 -10.77
CA ARG A 495 26.18 -14.58 -9.65
C ARG A 495 24.80 -14.38 -9.01
N MET A 496 24.28 -13.15 -9.03
CA MET A 496 22.94 -12.82 -8.51
C MET A 496 21.80 -13.37 -9.38
N GLY A 497 22.09 -13.71 -10.65
CA GLY A 497 21.12 -14.18 -11.63
C GLY A 497 20.29 -13.06 -12.25
N PHE A 498 19.78 -13.29 -13.46
CA PHE A 498 18.76 -12.42 -14.04
C PHE A 498 17.38 -12.82 -13.51
N GLU A 499 17.07 -14.11 -13.56
CA GLU A 499 15.76 -14.69 -13.27
C GLU A 499 15.47 -14.74 -11.75
N PRO A 500 14.50 -13.95 -11.24
CA PRO A 500 14.05 -14.00 -9.85
C PRO A 500 13.66 -15.43 -9.40
N GLY A 501 14.05 -15.80 -8.18
CA GLY A 501 13.67 -17.06 -7.54
C GLY A 501 14.28 -18.35 -8.12
N THR A 502 15.29 -18.26 -8.98
CA THR A 502 15.90 -19.44 -9.65
C THR A 502 17.21 -19.92 -9.04
N HIS A 503 17.78 -19.20 -8.06
CA HIS A 503 19.11 -19.47 -7.51
C HIS A 503 19.10 -19.50 -5.99
N ARG A 504 19.82 -20.47 -5.41
CA ARG A 504 20.04 -20.59 -3.95
C ARG A 504 21.41 -20.06 -3.52
N ARG A 505 21.98 -19.13 -4.29
CA ARG A 505 23.33 -18.60 -4.08
C ARG A 505 23.31 -17.47 -3.04
N PRO A 506 24.40 -17.24 -2.28
CA PRO A 506 24.49 -16.11 -1.35
C PRO A 506 24.28 -14.75 -2.01
N GLU A 507 24.64 -14.60 -3.28
CA GLU A 507 24.53 -13.35 -4.03
C GLU A 507 23.11 -13.04 -4.55
N ARG A 508 22.12 -13.91 -4.30
CA ARG A 508 20.72 -13.67 -4.69
C ARG A 508 20.18 -12.38 -4.07
N VAL A 509 19.19 -11.77 -4.72
CA VAL A 509 18.56 -10.52 -4.25
C VAL A 509 17.69 -10.78 -3.01
N ASP A 510 16.96 -11.89 -3.01
CA ASP A 510 16.01 -12.30 -1.97
C ASP A 510 15.80 -13.82 -1.96
N ASP A 511 14.92 -14.28 -1.08
CA ASP A 511 14.58 -15.69 -0.87
C ASP A 511 13.33 -16.15 -1.65
N LEU A 512 12.97 -15.42 -2.72
CA LEU A 512 11.87 -15.84 -3.58
C LEU A 512 12.14 -17.23 -4.17
N THR A 513 11.06 -17.97 -4.41
CA THR A 513 11.10 -19.26 -5.12
C THR A 513 10.44 -19.12 -6.48
N SER A 514 10.57 -20.15 -7.33
CA SER A 514 10.00 -20.13 -8.66
C SER A 514 9.53 -21.49 -9.14
N ASP A 515 8.50 -21.49 -9.96
CA ASP A 515 7.96 -22.67 -10.64
C ASP A 515 7.78 -22.40 -12.15
N THR A 516 7.24 -23.36 -12.88
CA THR A 516 7.12 -23.31 -14.35
C THR A 516 5.72 -23.68 -14.81
N TRP A 517 5.31 -23.09 -15.93
CA TRP A 517 4.17 -23.57 -16.72
C TRP A 517 4.57 -23.70 -18.19
N GLN A 518 3.68 -24.27 -18.99
CA GLN A 518 3.80 -24.30 -20.45
C GLN A 518 2.51 -23.79 -21.06
N SER A 519 2.59 -22.73 -21.84
CA SER A 519 1.46 -22.28 -22.65
C SER A 519 1.11 -23.30 -23.73
N PRO A 520 -0.17 -23.43 -24.15
CA PRO A 520 -0.58 -24.35 -25.20
C PRO A 520 0.21 -24.22 -26.51
N VAL A 521 0.48 -22.99 -26.94
CA VAL A 521 1.35 -22.68 -28.08
C VAL A 521 2.60 -21.99 -27.57
N SER A 522 3.74 -22.29 -28.20
CA SER A 522 5.04 -21.80 -27.76
C SER A 522 5.27 -20.33 -28.09
N ASN A 523 6.09 -19.66 -27.27
CA ASN A 523 6.63 -18.34 -27.62
C ASN A 523 7.92 -18.50 -28.46
N ILE A 524 8.28 -17.46 -29.23
CA ILE A 524 9.55 -17.41 -29.97
C ILE A 524 10.44 -16.30 -29.42
N ASP A 525 11.62 -16.66 -28.92
CA ASP A 525 12.69 -15.76 -28.52
C ASP A 525 13.66 -15.55 -29.70
N ILE A 526 13.69 -14.34 -30.26
CA ILE A 526 14.35 -14.04 -31.53
C ILE A 526 15.81 -13.65 -31.29
N LYS A 527 16.73 -14.41 -31.89
CA LYS A 527 18.17 -14.14 -31.84
C LYS A 527 18.60 -13.36 -33.07
N HIS A 528 18.87 -12.07 -32.87
CA HIS A 528 19.13 -11.07 -33.93
C HIS A 528 20.52 -10.42 -33.83
N GLY A 529 21.41 -10.98 -33.01
CA GLY A 529 22.81 -10.56 -32.91
C GLY A 529 23.05 -9.27 -32.12
N ARG A 530 22.00 -8.55 -31.73
CA ARG A 530 22.07 -7.40 -30.81
C ARG A 530 21.36 -7.65 -29.47
N ASN A 531 21.01 -8.90 -29.15
CA ASN A 531 20.43 -9.28 -27.87
C ASN A 531 21.38 -8.92 -26.71
N LEU A 532 20.86 -8.71 -25.49
CA LEU A 532 21.67 -8.35 -24.33
C LEU A 532 22.57 -9.51 -23.85
N THR A 533 22.12 -10.75 -24.05
CA THR A 533 22.87 -11.96 -23.71
C THR A 533 23.12 -12.80 -24.97
N PRO A 534 24.30 -13.43 -25.10
CA PRO A 534 24.58 -14.31 -26.22
C PRO A 534 23.76 -15.60 -26.12
N ALA A 535 23.22 -16.05 -27.25
CA ALA A 535 22.56 -17.35 -27.35
C ALA A 535 23.58 -18.49 -27.44
N ARG A 536 23.18 -19.66 -26.96
CA ARG A 536 23.92 -20.92 -27.15
C ARG A 536 23.17 -21.78 -28.16
N TRP A 537 23.92 -22.36 -29.09
CA TRP A 537 23.41 -23.14 -30.23
C TRP A 537 23.85 -24.61 -30.23
N SER A 538 24.64 -25.02 -29.24
CA SER A 538 25.00 -26.42 -29.07
C SER A 538 25.14 -26.79 -27.58
N PRO A 539 24.89 -28.06 -27.20
CA PRO A 539 25.01 -28.50 -25.81
C PRO A 539 26.41 -28.27 -25.20
N GLU A 540 27.47 -28.32 -26.00
CA GLU A 540 28.87 -28.18 -25.55
C GLU A 540 29.16 -26.76 -25.04
N GLN A 541 28.36 -25.77 -25.44
CA GLN A 541 28.48 -24.39 -24.97
C GLN A 541 27.96 -24.21 -23.53
N PHE A 542 27.28 -25.21 -22.97
CA PHE A 542 26.79 -25.19 -21.60
C PHE A 542 27.81 -25.80 -20.64
N ARG A 543 28.16 -25.03 -19.61
CA ARG A 543 29.03 -25.49 -18.52
C ARG A 543 28.46 -26.71 -17.78
N ASP A 544 27.14 -26.80 -17.70
CA ASP A 544 26.43 -27.88 -17.02
C ASP A 544 25.33 -28.40 -17.94
N GLN A 545 25.49 -29.67 -18.34
CA GLN A 545 24.65 -30.36 -19.33
C GLN A 545 23.21 -30.55 -18.86
N ARG A 546 22.92 -30.40 -17.56
CA ARG A 546 21.53 -30.39 -17.05
C ARG A 546 20.70 -29.25 -17.61
N ASN A 547 21.35 -28.17 -18.08
CA ASN A 547 20.67 -27.03 -18.72
C ASN A 547 20.32 -27.28 -20.20
N CYS A 548 20.69 -28.44 -20.75
CA CYS A 548 20.35 -28.86 -22.11
C CYS A 548 19.12 -29.79 -22.11
N ARG A 549 18.36 -29.84 -21.02
CA ARG A 549 17.19 -30.73 -20.90
C ARG A 549 16.17 -30.41 -21.98
N GLY A 550 15.70 -31.45 -22.67
CA GLY A 550 14.72 -31.32 -23.74
C GLY A 550 15.27 -30.72 -25.04
N TRP A 551 16.59 -30.73 -25.26
CA TRP A 551 17.23 -30.21 -26.47
C TRP A 551 16.56 -30.72 -27.76
N GLN A 552 16.10 -29.81 -28.61
CA GLN A 552 15.51 -30.10 -29.92
C GLN A 552 15.86 -29.01 -30.91
N GLU A 553 16.32 -29.40 -32.09
CA GLU A 553 16.57 -28.50 -33.22
C GLU A 553 15.50 -28.73 -34.29
N ALA A 554 15.04 -27.67 -34.94
CA ALA A 554 14.01 -27.72 -35.97
C ALA A 554 14.14 -26.58 -36.99
N ASP A 555 13.59 -26.81 -38.18
CA ASP A 555 13.43 -25.81 -39.24
C ASP A 555 11.99 -25.29 -39.27
N GLY A 556 11.48 -24.94 -38.09
CA GLY A 556 10.10 -24.52 -37.86
C GLY A 556 9.73 -24.56 -36.39
N VAL A 557 8.66 -23.84 -36.02
CA VAL A 557 8.13 -23.82 -34.66
C VAL A 557 6.63 -24.16 -34.70
N PRO A 558 6.17 -25.18 -33.95
CA PRO A 558 4.75 -25.51 -33.85
C PRO A 558 3.89 -24.29 -33.45
N GLY A 559 2.85 -24.05 -34.24
CA GLY A 559 1.94 -22.90 -34.08
C GLY A 559 2.36 -21.63 -34.82
N TRP A 560 3.56 -21.58 -35.39
CA TRP A 560 4.06 -20.39 -36.11
C TRP A 560 4.37 -20.65 -37.59
N GLY A 561 4.99 -21.78 -37.93
CA GLY A 561 5.35 -22.12 -39.30
C GLY A 561 6.54 -23.07 -39.40
N ALA A 562 6.81 -23.59 -40.60
CA ALA A 562 7.95 -24.48 -40.88
C ALA A 562 8.40 -24.41 -42.35
N GLY A 563 9.62 -24.85 -42.63
CA GLY A 563 10.21 -24.90 -43.98
C GLY A 563 10.99 -23.65 -44.38
N PRO A 564 11.62 -23.64 -45.56
CA PRO A 564 12.48 -22.52 -45.97
C PRO A 564 11.74 -21.17 -45.98
N GLY A 565 12.30 -20.17 -45.30
CA GLY A 565 11.74 -18.82 -45.27
C GLY A 565 10.60 -18.60 -44.26
N TRP A 566 10.16 -19.63 -43.54
CA TRP A 566 9.01 -19.58 -42.62
C TRP A 566 9.08 -18.39 -41.64
N PHE A 567 10.25 -18.13 -41.07
CA PHE A 567 10.39 -17.09 -40.07
C PHE A 567 10.30 -15.68 -40.68
N THR A 568 10.75 -15.51 -41.93
CA THR A 568 10.57 -14.26 -42.65
C THR A 568 9.08 -13.99 -42.90
N GLU A 569 8.31 -15.03 -43.20
CA GLU A 569 6.85 -14.92 -43.35
C GLU A 569 6.18 -14.53 -42.03
N VAL A 570 6.56 -15.14 -40.90
CA VAL A 570 6.06 -14.77 -39.56
C VAL A 570 6.31 -13.29 -39.24
N LEU A 571 7.50 -12.76 -39.56
CA LEU A 571 7.83 -11.36 -39.35
C LEU A 571 7.03 -10.42 -40.28
N ARG A 572 6.84 -10.83 -41.53
CA ARG A 572 6.12 -10.05 -42.56
C ARG A 572 4.60 -10.14 -42.47
N ASN A 573 4.07 -11.12 -41.77
CA ASN A 573 2.64 -11.41 -41.78
C ASN A 573 1.87 -10.18 -41.28
N GLU A 574 1.28 -9.43 -42.20
CA GLU A 574 0.31 -8.38 -41.92
C GLU A 574 -1.01 -9.10 -41.68
N GLY A 575 -1.18 -9.63 -40.46
CA GLY A 575 -2.43 -10.27 -40.03
C GLY A 575 -3.63 -9.35 -40.21
#